data_AF-A0A519VX41-F1
#
_entry.id   AF-A0A519VX41-F1
#
_cell.length_a   1.000
_cell.length_b   1.000
_cell.length_c   1.000
_cell.angle_alpha   90.00
_cell.angle_beta   90.00
_cell.angle_gamma   90.00
#
_symmetry.space_group_name_H-M   'P 1'
#
loop_
_entity.id
_entity.type
_entity.pdbx_description
1 polymer ?
#
loop_
_entity_poly.entity_id
_entity_poly.type
_entity_poly.pdbx_seq_one_letter_code
_entity_poly.pdbx_strand_id
1 'polypeptide(L)'
;GLVLLIFGTGPVKGFATTLLIGIFTSLFTSIFITRMMLDWSVNKGDKLRFVTDMSKNWFTNFHYDFLGKKKYTYIFSSLVVIVSCISFAVNGLDQGVDFVGGRTFQVKFEKPVAPDVIKEELAQVFGSADAKVFGDASQLRITTKYKVEEPGIKADEEVNKLLFETLKKHYSSGITYDQFTNTFEGKKIGVLQAAKVGPSVADDIKTNSYWAVLGSMAIVFLYLMISFRRWQFSLGAIAAIAHDVIFVLGIYSLCYKFMPFHMEMDQHFIAAILTVIGYSMNDTVIVFDRVREYLAGKTKGNFHEIVNRSINTTMSRTINTSLTMILVLLIMFVFGGESIRGFIFAMLVGIVVGTY
;
A
#
# COMPACT_ATOMS: atom_id res chain seq x y z
N GLY A 1 7.17 3.85 -8.94
CA GLY A 1 8.01 3.03 -9.85
C GLY A 1 9.49 3.29 -9.62
N LEU A 2 10.09 4.22 -10.37
CA LEU A 2 11.53 4.48 -10.31
C LEU A 2 12.04 4.88 -8.92
N VAL A 3 11.31 5.73 -8.19
CA VAL A 3 11.65 6.12 -6.81
C VAL A 3 11.76 4.89 -5.90
N LEU A 4 10.80 3.96 -5.99
CA LEU A 4 10.83 2.70 -5.22
C LEU A 4 11.99 1.80 -5.63
N LEU A 5 12.44 1.85 -6.89
CA LEU A 5 13.56 1.04 -7.36
C LEU A 5 14.91 1.57 -6.86
N ILE A 6 15.02 2.89 -6.70
CA ILE A 6 16.23 3.58 -6.21
C ILE A 6 16.33 3.51 -4.68
N PHE A 7 15.24 3.80 -3.98
CA PHE A 7 15.22 3.92 -2.51
C PHE A 7 14.71 2.67 -1.78
N GLY A 8 14.03 1.76 -2.48
CA GLY A 8 13.49 0.54 -1.88
C GLY A 8 14.51 -0.59 -1.78
N THR A 9 14.36 -1.43 -0.76
CA THR A 9 15.22 -2.60 -0.53
C THR A 9 14.42 -3.90 -0.62
N GLY A 10 15.12 -5.02 -0.85
CA GLY A 10 14.55 -6.37 -0.77
C GLY A 10 13.21 -6.54 -1.51
N PRO A 11 12.12 -6.90 -0.81
CA PRO A 11 10.79 -7.10 -1.43
C PRO A 11 10.25 -5.87 -2.17
N VAL A 12 10.51 -4.65 -1.69
CA VAL A 12 10.01 -3.41 -2.32
C VAL A 12 10.63 -3.20 -3.70
N LYS A 13 11.89 -3.59 -3.88
CA LYS A 13 12.54 -3.51 -5.20
C LYS A 13 11.89 -4.48 -6.20
N GLY A 14 11.49 -5.67 -5.73
CA GLY A 14 10.71 -6.63 -6.53
C GLY A 14 9.34 -6.08 -6.92
N PHE A 15 8.64 -5.47 -5.97
CA PHE A 15 7.39 -4.75 -6.23
C PHE A 15 7.58 -3.60 -7.25
N ALA A 16 8.62 -2.79 -7.10
CA ALA A 16 8.92 -1.69 -8.02
C ALA A 16 9.22 -2.19 -9.44
N THR A 17 9.95 -3.29 -9.55
CA THR A 17 10.32 -3.90 -10.83
C THR A 17 9.09 -4.44 -11.56
N THR A 18 8.25 -5.20 -10.86
CA THR A 18 6.99 -5.73 -11.41
C THR A 18 6.03 -4.61 -11.80
N LEU A 19 5.94 -3.54 -11.00
CA LEU A 19 5.16 -2.34 -11.32
C LEU A 19 5.66 -1.66 -12.61
N LEU A 20 6.98 -1.47 -12.77
CA LEU A 20 7.55 -0.85 -13.98
C LEU A 20 7.32 -1.70 -15.24
N ILE A 21 7.54 -3.01 -15.15
CA ILE A 21 7.24 -3.94 -16.24
C ILE A 21 5.75 -3.88 -16.58
N GLY A 22 4.87 -3.90 -15.57
CA GLY A 22 3.42 -3.81 -15.74
C GLY A 22 2.98 -2.51 -16.41
N ILE A 23 3.56 -1.36 -16.03
CA ILE A 23 3.28 -0.07 -16.69
C ILE A 23 3.71 -0.12 -18.16
N PHE A 24 4.90 -0.64 -18.46
CA PHE A 24 5.38 -0.72 -19.84
C PHE A 24 4.54 -1.66 -20.71
N THR A 25 4.25 -2.87 -20.22
CA THR A 25 3.46 -3.86 -20.96
C THR A 25 2.01 -3.44 -21.11
N SER A 26 1.41 -2.82 -20.09
CA SER A 26 0.04 -2.28 -20.17
C SER A 26 -0.05 -1.12 -21.15
N LEU A 27 0.94 -0.20 -21.16
CA LEU A 27 0.99 0.90 -22.13
C LEU A 27 1.13 0.38 -23.56
N PHE A 28 2.03 -0.58 -23.78
CA PHE A 28 2.20 -1.22 -25.09
C PHE A 28 0.90 -1.90 -25.55
N THR A 29 0.28 -2.69 -24.69
CA THR A 29 -0.96 -3.42 -25.01
C THR A 29 -2.14 -2.45 -25.26
N SER A 30 -2.27 -1.42 -24.43
CA SER A 30 -3.37 -0.45 -24.52
C SER A 30 -3.28 0.43 -25.78
N ILE A 31 -2.08 0.75 -26.24
CA ILE A 31 -1.88 1.61 -27.41
C ILE A 31 -1.78 0.78 -28.70
N PHE A 32 -0.91 -0.23 -28.73
CA PHE A 32 -0.58 -0.95 -29.95
C PHE A 32 -1.53 -2.12 -30.20
N ILE A 33 -1.64 -3.05 -29.24
CA ILE A 33 -2.45 -4.27 -29.42
C ILE A 33 -3.93 -3.92 -29.55
N THR A 34 -4.44 -3.04 -28.68
CA THR A 34 -5.85 -2.61 -28.74
C THR A 34 -6.16 -1.95 -30.09
N ARG A 35 -5.30 -1.05 -30.57
CA ARG A 35 -5.49 -0.42 -31.89
C ARG A 35 -5.46 -1.43 -33.02
N MET A 36 -4.50 -2.35 -33.01
CA MET A 36 -4.41 -3.44 -34.00
C MET A 36 -5.69 -4.29 -34.02
N MET A 37 -6.23 -4.65 -32.85
CA MET A 37 -7.48 -5.40 -32.73
C MET A 37 -8.69 -4.60 -33.24
N LEU A 38 -8.77 -3.31 -32.94
CA LEU A 38 -9.83 -2.43 -33.41
C LEU A 38 -9.78 -2.25 -34.93
N ASP A 39 -8.61 -1.93 -35.49
CA ASP A 39 -8.42 -1.76 -36.93
C ASP A 39 -8.76 -3.06 -37.68
N TRP A 40 -8.36 -4.21 -37.13
CA TRP A 40 -8.71 -5.53 -37.67
C TRP A 40 -10.22 -5.79 -37.69
N SER A 41 -10.92 -5.47 -36.59
CA SER A 41 -12.37 -5.66 -36.47
C SER A 41 -13.15 -4.71 -37.40
N VAL A 42 -12.72 -3.44 -37.52
CA VAL A 42 -13.29 -2.48 -38.48
C VAL A 42 -13.09 -2.95 -39.92
N ASN A 43 -11.91 -3.44 -40.27
CA ASN A 43 -11.62 -3.96 -41.62
C ASN A 43 -12.45 -5.20 -41.97
N LYS A 44 -12.92 -5.96 -40.98
CA LYS A 44 -13.86 -7.08 -41.16
C LYS A 44 -15.32 -6.65 -41.31
N GLY A 45 -15.64 -5.38 -41.08
CA GLY A 45 -17.01 -4.86 -41.12
C GLY A 45 -17.80 -5.09 -39.84
N ASP A 46 -17.14 -5.39 -38.72
CA ASP A 46 -17.82 -5.61 -37.44
C ASP A 46 -18.45 -4.31 -36.91
N LYS A 47 -19.64 -4.41 -36.32
CA LYS A 47 -20.28 -3.31 -35.60
C LYS A 47 -19.70 -3.24 -34.19
N LEU A 48 -18.69 -2.40 -33.98
CA LEU A 48 -18.06 -2.17 -32.68
C LEU A 48 -19.08 -1.65 -31.66
N ARG A 49 -19.56 -2.52 -30.76
CA ARG A 49 -20.38 -2.16 -29.60
C ARG A 49 -19.49 -2.24 -28.36
N PHE A 50 -19.17 -1.09 -27.77
CA PHE A 50 -18.38 -0.99 -26.54
C PHE A 50 -19.21 -1.09 -25.26
N VAL A 51 -20.47 -1.51 -25.38
CA VAL A 51 -21.41 -1.63 -24.27
C VAL A 51 -22.13 -2.97 -24.37
N THR A 52 -22.40 -3.57 -23.21
CA THR A 52 -23.31 -4.72 -23.12
C THR A 52 -24.70 -4.21 -22.74
N ASP A 53 -25.74 -5.00 -22.99
CA ASP A 53 -27.11 -4.60 -22.63
C ASP A 53 -27.27 -4.36 -21.11
N MET A 54 -26.45 -5.05 -20.30
CA MET A 54 -26.42 -4.87 -18.84
C MET A 54 -25.72 -3.58 -18.40
N SER A 55 -24.64 -3.16 -19.08
CA SER A 55 -23.81 -2.03 -18.65
C SER A 55 -24.07 -0.72 -19.40
N LYS A 56 -24.90 -0.73 -20.46
CA LYS A 56 -25.10 0.40 -21.37
C LYS A 56 -25.46 1.73 -20.69
N ASN A 57 -26.17 1.68 -19.57
CA ASN A 57 -26.60 2.88 -18.83
C ASN A 57 -25.77 3.14 -17.57
N TRP A 58 -24.80 2.28 -17.23
CA TRP A 58 -23.98 2.46 -16.04
C TRP A 58 -23.05 3.65 -16.21
N PHE A 59 -22.96 4.49 -15.18
CA PHE A 59 -22.04 5.63 -15.13
C PHE A 59 -22.14 6.58 -16.34
N THR A 60 -23.36 6.81 -16.82
CA THR A 60 -23.65 7.76 -17.92
C THR A 60 -24.37 9.01 -17.37
N ASN A 61 -24.20 10.15 -18.05
CA ASN A 61 -24.95 11.39 -17.81
C ASN A 61 -24.88 11.96 -16.37
N PHE A 62 -23.69 12.05 -15.78
CA PHE A 62 -23.51 12.73 -14.50
C PHE A 62 -23.83 14.24 -14.61
N HIS A 63 -24.71 14.73 -13.72
CA HIS A 63 -25.10 16.13 -13.60
C HIS A 63 -25.16 16.55 -12.13
N TYR A 64 -24.02 16.48 -11.45
CA TYR A 64 -23.90 16.82 -10.04
C TYR A 64 -23.18 18.16 -9.84
N ASP A 65 -23.59 18.92 -8.82
CA ASP A 65 -22.90 20.14 -8.40
C ASP A 65 -21.86 19.84 -7.31
N PHE A 66 -20.64 19.51 -7.76
CA PHE A 66 -19.50 19.23 -6.87
C PHE A 66 -19.03 20.50 -6.16
N LEU A 67 -18.92 21.61 -6.89
CA LEU A 67 -18.38 22.84 -6.31
C LEU A 67 -19.37 23.53 -5.36
N GLY A 68 -20.68 23.29 -5.50
CA GLY A 68 -21.67 23.68 -4.50
C GLY A 68 -21.51 22.96 -3.16
N LYS A 69 -21.01 21.71 -3.17
CA LYS A 69 -20.78 20.92 -1.95
C LYS A 69 -19.39 21.03 -1.34
N LYS A 70 -18.48 21.79 -1.97
CA LYS A 70 -17.08 21.92 -1.52
C LYS A 70 -16.89 22.32 -0.05
N LYS A 71 -17.82 23.11 0.50
CA LYS A 71 -17.74 23.54 1.92
C LYS A 71 -17.85 22.34 2.86
N TYR A 72 -18.78 21.43 2.58
CA TYR A 72 -18.99 20.24 3.41
C TYR A 72 -17.84 19.25 3.27
N THR A 73 -17.33 19.07 2.05
CA THR A 73 -16.18 18.17 1.82
C THR A 73 -14.90 18.72 2.46
N TYR A 74 -14.65 20.02 2.40
CA TYR A 74 -13.51 20.63 3.10
C TYR A 74 -13.63 20.51 4.62
N ILE A 75 -14.83 20.66 5.20
CA ILE A 75 -15.02 20.46 6.64
C ILE A 75 -14.70 19.01 7.01
N PHE A 76 -15.22 18.04 6.26
CA PHE A 76 -14.96 16.62 6.48
C PHE A 76 -13.47 16.29 6.36
N SER A 77 -12.82 16.65 5.26
CA SER A 77 -11.37 16.45 5.07
C SER A 77 -10.54 17.13 6.15
N SER A 78 -10.88 18.36 6.55
CA SER A 78 -10.15 19.05 7.62
C SER A 78 -10.32 18.34 8.96
N LEU A 79 -11.52 17.87 9.28
CA LEU A 79 -11.80 17.12 10.50
C LEU A 79 -11.01 15.81 10.53
N VAL A 80 -10.97 15.07 9.41
CA VAL A 80 -10.19 13.85 9.33
C VAL A 80 -8.70 14.13 9.53
N VAL A 81 -8.14 15.14 8.86
CA VAL A 81 -6.73 15.53 9.06
C VAL A 81 -6.44 15.87 10.52
N ILE A 82 -7.32 16.63 11.19
CA ILE A 82 -7.17 16.96 12.61
C ILE A 82 -7.19 15.69 13.47
N VAL A 83 -8.14 14.78 13.24
CA VAL A 83 -8.25 13.52 13.98
C VAL A 83 -7.02 12.64 13.74
N SER A 84 -6.52 12.56 12.50
CA SER A 84 -5.28 11.85 12.16
C SER A 84 -4.08 12.42 12.92
N CYS A 85 -3.92 13.75 12.93
CA CYS A 85 -2.85 14.42 13.68
C CYS A 85 -2.93 14.16 15.19
N ILE A 86 -4.13 14.20 15.76
CA ILE A 86 -4.35 13.87 17.19
C ILE A 86 -3.98 12.40 17.43
N SER A 87 -4.37 11.49 16.54
CA SER A 87 -4.01 10.07 16.66
C SER A 87 -2.49 9.87 16.61
N PHE A 88 -1.77 10.58 15.74
CA PHE A 88 -0.30 10.49 15.70
C PHE A 88 0.33 10.92 17.01
N ALA A 89 -0.21 11.96 17.67
CA ALA A 89 0.31 12.43 18.94
C ALA A 89 -0.01 11.48 20.12
N VAL A 90 -1.19 10.85 20.12
CA VAL A 90 -1.67 10.02 21.24
C VAL A 90 -1.35 8.54 21.07
N ASN A 91 -1.62 7.97 19.90
CA ASN A 91 -1.45 6.55 19.61
C ASN A 91 -0.12 6.24 18.93
N GLY A 92 0.43 7.17 18.14
CA GLY A 92 1.57 6.92 17.28
C GLY A 92 1.25 5.96 16.13
N LEU A 93 2.28 5.40 15.52
CA LEU A 93 2.18 4.38 14.47
C LEU A 93 2.90 3.12 14.96
N ASP A 94 2.32 1.94 14.71
CA ASP A 94 3.01 0.68 14.97
C ASP A 94 4.10 0.45 13.92
N GLN A 95 5.34 0.78 14.27
CA GLN A 95 6.48 0.66 13.38
C GLN A 95 6.98 -0.79 13.37
N GLY A 96 7.04 -1.40 12.17
CA GLY A 96 7.52 -2.77 12.01
C GLY A 96 9.03 -2.90 12.22
N VAL A 97 9.51 -4.14 12.27
CA VAL A 97 10.93 -4.48 12.46
C VAL A 97 11.88 -3.82 11.44
N ASP A 98 11.37 -3.42 10.28
CA ASP A 98 12.16 -2.71 9.26
C ASP A 98 12.51 -1.26 9.67
N PHE A 99 11.75 -0.64 10.57
CA PHE A 99 11.89 0.76 10.97
C PHE A 99 12.48 0.97 12.36
N VAL A 100 12.24 0.01 13.25
CA VAL A 100 12.80 0.02 14.62
C VAL A 100 13.94 -0.99 14.80
N GLY A 101 14.16 -1.85 13.82
CA GLY A 101 15.05 -3.01 13.92
C GLY A 101 14.36 -4.17 14.63
N GLY A 102 14.91 -5.37 14.49
CA GLY A 102 14.24 -6.57 14.96
C GLY A 102 14.84 -7.86 14.48
N ARG A 103 14.20 -8.96 14.89
CA ARG A 103 14.51 -10.31 14.44
C ARG A 103 13.24 -10.95 13.88
N THR A 104 13.39 -11.62 12.76
CA THR A 104 12.34 -12.33 12.04
C THR A 104 12.74 -13.79 11.91
N PHE A 105 11.87 -14.70 12.34
CA PHE A 105 12.06 -16.14 12.26
C PHE A 105 10.95 -16.76 11.44
N GLN A 106 11.29 -17.60 10.47
CA GLN A 106 10.34 -18.51 9.86
C GLN A 106 10.41 -19.83 10.60
N VAL A 107 9.34 -20.18 11.33
CA VAL A 107 9.28 -21.36 12.18
C VAL A 107 8.23 -22.32 11.63
N LYS A 108 8.62 -23.58 11.46
CA LYS A 108 7.75 -24.65 11.00
C LYS A 108 7.41 -25.60 12.14
N PHE A 109 6.13 -25.85 12.32
CA PHE A 109 5.56 -26.74 13.32
C PHE A 109 5.11 -28.06 12.69
N GLU A 110 5.05 -29.11 13.51
CA GLU A 110 4.58 -30.44 13.10
C GLU A 110 3.08 -30.46 12.79
N LYS A 111 2.31 -29.64 13.53
CA LYS A 111 0.87 -29.48 13.36
C LYS A 111 0.55 -27.99 13.17
N PRO A 112 -0.58 -27.66 12.53
CA PRO A 112 -1.05 -26.28 12.48
C PRO A 112 -1.20 -25.71 13.88
N VAL A 113 -0.62 -24.52 14.10
CA VAL A 113 -0.72 -23.80 15.37
C VAL A 113 -1.32 -22.42 15.08
N ALA A 114 -2.28 -22.01 15.90
CA ALA A 114 -2.89 -20.70 15.76
C ALA A 114 -1.85 -19.58 16.01
N PRO A 115 -1.69 -18.61 15.08
CA PRO A 115 -0.73 -17.53 15.24
C PRO A 115 -0.95 -16.70 16.51
N ASP A 116 -2.20 -16.47 16.89
CA ASP A 116 -2.56 -15.68 18.09
C ASP A 116 -2.01 -16.32 19.37
N VAL A 117 -2.05 -17.65 19.48
CA VAL A 117 -1.50 -18.37 20.64
C VAL A 117 0.00 -18.16 20.74
N ILE A 118 0.72 -18.30 19.62
CA ILE A 118 2.17 -18.08 19.57
C ILE A 118 2.52 -16.62 19.86
N LYS A 119 1.72 -15.69 19.36
CA LYS A 119 1.89 -14.25 19.59
C LYS A 119 1.77 -13.92 21.08
N GLU A 120 0.72 -14.38 21.75
CA GLU A 120 0.51 -14.14 23.18
C GLU A 120 1.63 -14.74 24.04
N GLU A 121 2.02 -15.98 23.75
CA GLU A 121 3.09 -16.67 24.49
C GLU A 121 4.44 -15.96 24.35
N LEU A 122 4.80 -15.56 23.13
CA LEU A 122 6.05 -14.85 22.89
C LEU A 122 6.01 -13.40 23.35
N ALA A 123 4.84 -12.76 23.39
CA ALA A 123 4.68 -11.41 23.94
C ALA A 123 4.96 -11.38 25.46
N GLN A 124 4.68 -12.46 26.20
CA GLN A 124 5.02 -12.54 27.62
C GLN A 124 6.53 -12.56 27.87
N VAL A 125 7.31 -13.13 26.94
CA VAL A 125 8.76 -13.29 27.08
C VAL A 125 9.51 -12.11 26.48
N PHE A 126 9.11 -11.67 25.29
CA PHE A 126 9.79 -10.60 24.54
C PHE A 126 9.17 -9.22 24.76
N GLY A 127 8.06 -9.11 25.48
CA GLY A 127 7.26 -7.88 25.64
C GLY A 127 6.43 -7.53 24.40
N SER A 128 7.00 -7.73 23.21
CA SER A 128 6.34 -7.53 21.92
C SER A 128 6.77 -8.61 20.94
N ALA A 129 5.82 -9.42 20.50
CA ALA A 129 5.99 -10.39 19.42
C ALA A 129 4.80 -10.31 18.48
N ASP A 130 5.03 -10.68 17.23
CA ASP A 130 3.99 -10.85 16.24
C ASP A 130 4.24 -12.14 15.47
N ALA A 131 3.17 -12.86 15.12
CA ALA A 131 3.25 -14.15 14.46
C ALA A 131 2.20 -14.20 13.35
N LYS A 132 2.59 -14.64 12.14
CA LYS A 132 1.71 -14.69 10.96
C LYS A 132 1.91 -15.99 10.22
N VAL A 133 0.83 -16.52 9.65
CA VAL A 133 0.96 -17.65 8.73
C VAL A 133 1.82 -17.27 7.52
N PHE A 134 2.78 -18.12 7.17
CA PHE A 134 3.66 -17.94 6.01
C PHE A 134 3.69 -19.21 5.17
N GLY A 135 3.00 -19.19 4.03
CA GLY A 135 2.80 -20.39 3.21
C GLY A 135 1.61 -21.20 3.74
N ASP A 136 1.87 -22.28 4.47
CA ASP A 136 0.83 -23.16 5.02
C ASP A 136 0.59 -22.95 6.53
N ALA A 137 -0.52 -23.49 7.03
CA ALA A 137 -1.00 -23.27 8.40
C ALA A 137 -0.08 -23.79 9.53
N SER A 138 0.95 -24.58 9.21
CA SER A 138 1.95 -25.01 10.20
C SER A 138 3.26 -24.22 10.11
N GLN A 139 3.35 -23.22 9.25
CA GLN A 139 4.52 -22.35 9.13
C GLN A 139 4.16 -20.93 9.52
N LEU A 140 4.85 -20.41 10.54
CA LEU A 140 4.65 -19.05 11.03
C LEU A 140 5.91 -18.20 10.80
N ARG A 141 5.71 -16.96 10.38
CA ARG A 141 6.71 -15.89 10.44
C ARG A 141 6.51 -15.13 11.74
N ILE A 142 7.49 -15.24 12.62
CA ILE A 142 7.53 -14.64 13.95
C ILE A 142 8.48 -13.45 13.91
N THR A 143 8.04 -12.29 14.39
CA THR A 143 8.83 -11.07 14.46
C THR A 143 8.87 -10.54 15.88
N THR A 144 10.06 -10.14 16.35
CA THR A 144 10.26 -9.55 17.67
C THR A 144 11.19 -8.34 17.59
N LYS A 145 10.87 -7.35 18.41
CA LYS A 145 11.64 -6.10 18.59
C LYS A 145 12.53 -6.18 19.85
N TYR A 146 12.63 -7.35 20.49
CA TYR A 146 13.38 -7.54 21.73
C TYR A 146 14.89 -7.42 21.52
N LYS A 147 15.55 -6.67 22.41
CA LYS A 147 17.01 -6.44 22.43
C LYS A 147 17.61 -6.12 21.07
N VAL A 148 17.02 -5.14 20.38
CA VAL A 148 17.48 -4.69 19.06
C VAL A 148 18.70 -3.78 19.18
N GLU A 149 18.75 -2.98 20.24
CA GLU A 149 19.83 -2.04 20.52
C GLU A 149 21.09 -2.70 21.11
N GLU A 150 21.01 -3.95 21.57
CA GLU A 150 22.17 -4.69 22.09
C GLU A 150 22.89 -5.43 20.94
N PRO A 151 24.05 -4.94 20.47
CA PRO A 151 24.85 -5.66 19.48
C PRO A 151 25.53 -6.88 20.12
N GLY A 152 25.62 -7.97 19.35
CA GLY A 152 26.47 -9.11 19.70
C GLY A 152 25.78 -10.48 19.67
N ILE A 153 26.61 -11.51 19.61
CA ILE A 153 26.21 -12.92 19.53
C ILE A 153 25.41 -13.35 20.77
N LYS A 154 25.71 -12.77 21.94
CA LYS A 154 25.02 -13.08 23.21
C LYS A 154 23.52 -12.77 23.17
N ALA A 155 23.14 -11.62 22.60
CA ALA A 155 21.73 -11.25 22.47
C ALA A 155 21.02 -12.17 21.46
N ASP A 156 21.71 -12.62 20.41
CA ASP A 156 21.14 -13.54 19.42
C ASP A 156 20.96 -14.95 20.01
N GLU A 157 21.92 -15.43 20.80
CA GLU A 157 21.79 -16.69 21.55
C GLU A 157 20.66 -16.63 22.59
N GLU A 158 20.54 -15.53 23.33
CA GLU A 158 19.46 -15.33 24.30
C GLU A 158 18.10 -15.39 23.63
N VAL A 159 17.91 -14.66 22.51
CA VAL A 159 16.65 -14.69 21.76
C VAL A 159 16.34 -16.09 21.24
N ASN A 160 17.32 -16.79 20.68
CA ASN A 160 17.11 -18.15 20.19
C ASN A 160 16.76 -19.13 21.31
N LYS A 161 17.38 -19.00 22.50
CA LYS A 161 17.07 -19.82 23.67
C LYS A 161 15.66 -19.56 24.17
N LEU A 162 15.28 -18.30 24.35
CA LEU A 162 13.93 -17.90 24.77
C LEU A 162 12.87 -18.36 23.76
N LEU A 163 13.14 -18.21 22.46
CA LEU A 163 12.27 -18.68 21.38
C LEU A 163 12.09 -20.20 21.46
N PHE A 164 13.18 -20.94 21.62
CA PHE A 164 13.15 -22.40 21.75
C PHE A 164 12.39 -22.84 23.00
N GLU A 165 12.69 -22.28 24.17
CA GLU A 165 12.03 -22.63 25.43
C GLU A 165 10.52 -22.39 25.39
N THR A 166 10.11 -21.29 24.76
CA THR A 166 8.69 -20.96 24.61
C THR A 166 7.99 -21.88 23.63
N LEU A 167 8.63 -22.19 22.50
CA LEU A 167 7.99 -22.96 21.42
C LEU A 167 8.11 -24.48 21.57
N LYS A 168 9.03 -25.00 22.39
CA LYS A 168 9.27 -26.43 22.58
C LYS A 168 8.02 -27.22 22.95
N LYS A 169 7.08 -26.62 23.69
CA LYS A 169 5.80 -27.24 24.09
C LYS A 169 4.88 -27.58 22.92
N HIS A 170 5.08 -26.94 21.76
CA HIS A 170 4.28 -27.18 20.54
C HIS A 170 4.87 -28.27 19.62
N TYR A 171 5.92 -28.97 20.07
CA TYR A 171 6.54 -30.09 19.36
C TYR A 171 6.31 -31.41 20.11
N SER A 172 6.07 -32.50 19.38
CA SER A 172 5.53 -33.73 19.98
C SER A 172 6.49 -34.48 20.90
N SER A 173 7.82 -34.39 20.72
CA SER A 173 8.82 -34.82 21.72
C SER A 173 10.24 -34.33 21.41
N GLY A 174 10.90 -33.64 22.35
CA GLY A 174 12.36 -33.70 22.49
C GLY A 174 13.24 -32.97 21.45
N ILE A 175 12.69 -32.08 20.61
CA ILE A 175 13.54 -31.27 19.70
C ILE A 175 14.65 -30.58 20.51
N THR A 176 15.91 -30.79 20.12
CA THR A 176 17.05 -30.16 20.78
C THR A 176 17.23 -28.73 20.29
N TYR A 177 17.90 -27.89 21.09
CA TYR A 177 18.20 -26.51 20.70
C TYR A 177 18.92 -26.44 19.35
N ASP A 178 19.89 -27.33 19.12
CA ASP A 178 20.65 -27.39 17.87
C ASP A 178 19.77 -27.82 16.70
N GLN A 179 18.85 -28.78 16.89
CA GLN A 179 17.90 -29.16 15.84
C GLN A 179 16.91 -28.04 15.54
N PHE A 180 16.50 -27.27 16.55
CA PHE A 180 15.58 -26.15 16.38
C PHE A 180 16.23 -24.98 15.63
N THR A 181 17.47 -24.62 15.95
CA THR A 181 18.16 -23.43 15.42
C THR A 181 18.94 -23.67 14.12
N ASN A 182 19.58 -24.83 13.94
CA ASN A 182 20.41 -25.07 12.77
C ASN A 182 19.60 -25.06 11.48
N THR A 183 19.94 -24.19 10.55
CA THR A 183 19.23 -24.02 9.28
C THR A 183 19.94 -24.84 8.20
N PHE A 184 19.29 -25.87 7.64
CA PHE A 184 19.85 -26.70 6.55
C PHE A 184 18.80 -27.01 5.49
N GLU A 185 19.23 -27.27 4.26
CA GLU A 185 18.33 -27.58 3.15
C GLU A 185 17.54 -28.87 3.40
N GLY A 186 16.22 -28.80 3.26
CA GLY A 186 15.32 -29.94 3.52
C GLY A 186 14.82 -30.06 4.96
N LYS A 187 15.17 -29.13 5.85
CA LYS A 187 14.62 -29.06 7.22
C LYS A 187 13.09 -28.89 7.20
N LYS A 188 12.39 -29.69 8.01
CA LYS A 188 10.91 -29.75 8.02
C LYS A 188 10.26 -29.21 9.30
N ILE A 189 11.02 -28.95 10.35
CA ILE A 189 10.52 -28.49 11.66
C ILE A 189 11.54 -27.55 12.31
N GLY A 190 11.10 -26.62 13.16
CA GLY A 190 11.94 -25.62 13.82
C GLY A 190 12.18 -24.36 12.98
N VAL A 191 13.25 -23.62 13.25
CA VAL A 191 13.61 -22.41 12.50
C VAL A 191 14.12 -22.79 11.12
N LEU A 192 13.36 -22.42 10.08
CA LEU A 192 13.71 -22.58 8.66
C LEU A 192 14.50 -21.40 8.10
N GLN A 193 14.29 -20.21 8.66
CA GLN A 193 15.04 -19.02 8.27
C GLN A 193 15.05 -18.04 9.45
N ALA A 194 16.19 -17.38 9.67
CA ALA A 194 16.31 -16.26 10.58
C ALA A 194 16.86 -15.05 9.84
N ALA A 195 16.29 -13.88 10.09
CA ALA A 195 16.74 -12.60 9.57
C ALA A 195 16.78 -11.59 10.71
N LYS A 196 17.76 -10.68 10.68
CA LYS A 196 17.92 -9.62 11.68
C LYS A 196 18.09 -8.29 10.97
N VAL A 197 17.35 -7.29 11.42
CA VAL A 197 17.49 -5.90 11.02
C VAL A 197 18.15 -5.16 12.19
N GLY A 198 19.37 -4.68 11.98
CA GLY A 198 20.10 -3.91 12.98
C GLY A 198 19.62 -2.45 13.07
N PRO A 199 19.91 -1.73 14.17
CA PRO A 199 19.46 -0.34 14.35
C PRO A 199 19.90 0.59 13.22
N SER A 200 21.15 0.50 12.76
CA SER A 200 21.66 1.33 11.66
C SER A 200 20.91 1.09 10.35
N VAL A 201 20.65 -0.18 10.02
CA VAL A 201 19.89 -0.55 8.82
C VAL A 201 18.44 -0.04 8.93
N ALA A 202 17.84 -0.12 10.11
CA ALA A 202 16.49 0.39 10.34
C ALA A 202 16.41 1.92 10.19
N ASP A 203 17.42 2.65 10.68
CA ASP A 203 17.50 4.11 10.51
C ASP A 203 17.75 4.51 9.06
N ASP A 204 18.57 3.76 8.32
CA ASP A 204 18.74 3.94 6.88
C ASP A 204 17.42 3.73 6.14
N ILE A 205 16.68 2.65 6.44
CA ILE A 205 15.37 2.36 5.85
C ILE A 205 14.37 3.48 6.16
N LYS A 206 14.32 3.94 7.40
CA LYS A 206 13.43 5.03 7.85
C LYS A 206 13.73 6.33 7.10
N THR A 207 15.01 6.70 7.04
CA THR A 207 15.47 7.92 6.36
C THR A 207 15.21 7.84 4.85
N ASN A 208 15.53 6.71 4.21
CA ASN A 208 15.28 6.48 2.79
C ASN A 208 13.78 6.51 2.47
N SER A 209 12.93 5.98 3.35
CA SER A 209 11.47 6.01 3.19
C SER A 209 10.94 7.44 3.23
N TYR A 210 11.44 8.26 4.15
CA TYR A 210 11.09 9.68 4.25
C TYR A 210 11.49 10.45 2.97
N TRP A 211 12.74 10.25 2.51
CA TRP A 211 13.21 10.86 1.25
C TRP A 211 12.48 10.34 0.02
N ALA A 212 12.06 9.07 0.00
CA ALA A 212 11.29 8.50 -1.11
C ALA A 212 9.91 9.16 -1.23
N VAL A 213 9.20 9.37 -0.11
CA VAL A 213 7.89 10.04 -0.11
C VAL A 213 8.03 11.50 -0.52
N LEU A 214 8.91 12.27 0.14
CA LEU A 214 9.12 13.69 -0.19
C LEU A 214 9.65 13.89 -1.61
N GLY A 215 10.62 13.07 -2.02
CA GLY A 215 11.17 13.09 -3.36
C GLY A 215 10.11 12.77 -4.42
N SER A 216 9.22 11.80 -4.16
CA SER A 216 8.09 11.50 -5.04
C SER A 216 7.13 12.69 -5.14
N MET A 217 6.78 13.32 -4.02
CA MET A 217 5.93 14.52 -4.04
C MET A 217 6.59 15.68 -4.80
N ALA A 218 7.89 15.90 -4.63
CA ALA A 218 8.64 16.92 -5.37
C ALA A 218 8.69 16.64 -6.87
N ILE A 219 8.93 15.38 -7.27
CA ILE A 219 8.91 14.97 -8.68
C ILE A 219 7.52 15.19 -9.29
N VAL A 220 6.46 14.80 -8.58
CA VAL A 220 5.08 15.04 -9.01
C VAL A 220 4.81 16.53 -9.17
N PHE A 221 5.20 17.35 -8.19
CA PHE A 221 5.03 18.80 -8.26
C PHE A 221 5.71 19.39 -9.50
N LEU A 222 6.97 19.04 -9.74
CA LEU A 222 7.74 19.52 -10.89
C LEU A 222 7.13 19.05 -12.21
N TYR A 223 6.75 17.77 -12.30
CA TYR A 223 6.06 17.22 -13.46
C TYR A 223 4.78 18.00 -13.78
N LEU A 224 3.92 18.23 -12.78
CA LEU A 224 2.68 18.97 -12.96
C LEU A 224 2.96 20.44 -13.29
N MET A 225 3.98 21.05 -12.70
CA MET A 225 4.34 22.44 -12.96
C MET A 225 4.72 22.63 -14.44
N ILE A 226 5.51 21.71 -14.98
CA ILE A 226 5.92 21.72 -16.39
C ILE A 226 4.73 21.40 -17.31
N SER A 227 3.96 20.36 -16.98
CA SER A 227 2.83 19.88 -17.80
C SER A 227 1.69 20.91 -17.89
N PHE A 228 1.34 21.53 -16.76
CA PHE A 228 0.20 22.44 -16.65
C PHE A 228 0.58 23.92 -16.85
N ARG A 229 1.88 24.26 -16.84
CA ARG A 229 2.42 25.64 -17.00
C ARG A 229 1.80 26.66 -16.05
N ARG A 230 1.20 26.20 -14.95
CA ARG A 230 0.50 26.99 -13.93
C ARG A 230 0.70 26.32 -12.59
N TRP A 231 1.41 26.99 -11.69
CA TRP A 231 1.79 26.44 -10.39
C TRP A 231 0.58 26.16 -9.47
N GLN A 232 -0.56 26.83 -9.69
CA GLN A 232 -1.76 26.64 -8.86
C GLN A 232 -2.32 25.22 -8.98
N PHE A 233 -2.24 24.60 -10.17
CA PHE A 233 -2.65 23.22 -10.38
C PHE A 233 -1.72 22.27 -9.62
N SER A 234 -0.41 22.47 -9.72
CA SER A 234 0.58 21.67 -8.99
C SER A 234 0.40 21.75 -7.48
N LEU A 235 0.16 22.96 -6.94
CA LEU A 235 -0.06 23.12 -5.50
C LEU A 235 -1.34 22.43 -5.04
N GLY A 236 -2.43 22.54 -5.80
CA GLY A 236 -3.69 21.86 -5.50
C GLY A 236 -3.54 20.33 -5.49
N ALA A 237 -2.83 19.78 -6.47
CA ALA A 237 -2.54 18.35 -6.52
C ALA A 237 -1.68 17.86 -5.35
N ILE A 238 -0.64 18.61 -4.97
CA ILE A 238 0.19 18.25 -3.82
C ILE A 238 -0.59 18.33 -2.51
N ALA A 239 -1.48 19.32 -2.36
CA ALA A 239 -2.35 19.42 -1.19
C ALA A 239 -3.30 18.21 -1.09
N ALA A 240 -3.89 17.77 -2.21
CA ALA A 240 -4.72 16.57 -2.25
C ALA A 240 -3.91 15.32 -1.90
N ILE A 241 -2.75 15.12 -2.54
CA ILE A 241 -1.86 13.98 -2.25
C ILE A 241 -1.42 13.95 -0.78
N ALA A 242 -1.03 15.10 -0.21
CA ALA A 242 -0.63 15.19 1.18
C ALA A 242 -1.79 14.81 2.12
N HIS A 243 -2.99 15.30 1.82
CA HIS A 243 -4.21 14.92 2.52
C HIS A 243 -4.43 13.40 2.46
N ASP A 244 -4.32 12.78 1.29
CA ASP A 244 -4.57 11.34 1.11
C ASP A 244 -3.58 10.50 1.91
N VAL A 245 -2.30 10.88 1.90
CA VAL A 245 -1.25 10.22 2.70
C VAL A 245 -1.54 10.36 4.19
N ILE A 246 -1.90 11.57 4.66
CA ILE A 246 -2.27 11.80 6.07
C ILE A 246 -3.50 10.98 6.46
N PHE A 247 -4.47 10.82 5.57
CA PHE A 247 -5.67 10.02 5.80
C PHE A 247 -5.28 8.55 6.00
N VAL A 248 -4.51 7.96 5.08
CA VAL A 248 -4.08 6.56 5.17
C VAL A 248 -3.27 6.33 6.45
N LEU A 249 -2.30 7.20 6.74
CA LEU A 249 -1.53 7.14 7.98
C LEU A 249 -2.43 7.26 9.22
N GLY A 250 -3.40 8.15 9.19
CA GLY A 250 -4.35 8.38 10.29
C GLY A 250 -5.19 7.15 10.61
N ILE A 251 -5.72 6.48 9.58
CA ILE A 251 -6.41 5.19 9.73
C ILE A 251 -5.47 4.17 10.35
N TYR A 252 -4.21 4.10 9.91
CA TYR A 252 -3.23 3.19 10.49
C TYR A 252 -3.00 3.46 11.97
N SER A 253 -2.82 4.73 12.34
CA SER A 253 -2.63 5.15 13.73
C SER A 253 -3.84 4.88 14.62
N LEU A 254 -5.06 5.01 14.10
CA LEU A 254 -6.29 4.80 14.86
C LEU A 254 -6.66 3.32 15.00
N CYS A 255 -6.48 2.56 13.92
CA CYS A 255 -7.09 1.24 13.78
C CYS A 255 -6.14 0.08 14.08
N TYR A 256 -4.81 0.30 14.18
CA TYR A 256 -3.86 -0.81 14.33
C TYR A 256 -4.09 -1.68 15.58
N LYS A 257 -4.71 -1.13 16.64
CA LYS A 257 -5.04 -1.88 17.87
C LYS A 257 -6.31 -2.73 17.77
N PHE A 258 -7.23 -2.39 16.86
CA PHE A 258 -8.57 -2.98 16.81
C PHE A 258 -8.79 -3.92 15.62
N MET A 259 -8.03 -3.74 14.54
CA MET A 259 -8.25 -4.52 13.33
C MET A 259 -7.76 -5.97 13.50
N PRO A 260 -8.48 -6.96 12.92
CA PRO A 260 -8.16 -8.39 13.06
C PRO A 260 -6.95 -8.82 12.20
N PHE A 261 -6.21 -7.88 11.65
CA PHE A 261 -5.02 -8.13 10.85
C PHE A 261 -3.98 -7.08 11.18
N HIS A 262 -2.72 -7.45 11.00
CA HIS A 262 -1.61 -6.61 11.42
C HIS A 262 -1.47 -5.36 10.55
N MET A 263 -1.36 -4.21 11.21
CA MET A 263 -1.24 -2.90 10.58
C MET A 263 0.07 -2.22 10.97
N GLU A 264 1.18 -2.88 10.68
CA GLU A 264 2.50 -2.29 10.86
C GLU A 264 2.90 -1.38 9.69
N MET A 265 3.63 -0.34 10.03
CA MET A 265 4.41 0.46 9.11
C MET A 265 5.72 -0.28 8.80
N ASP A 266 5.71 -1.09 7.74
CA ASP A 266 6.87 -1.80 7.20
C ASP A 266 7.24 -1.28 5.80
N GLN A 267 8.23 -1.89 5.15
CA GLN A 267 8.63 -1.44 3.81
C GLN A 267 7.51 -1.60 2.77
N HIS A 268 6.66 -2.62 2.90
CA HIS A 268 5.51 -2.80 2.00
C HIS A 268 4.54 -1.64 2.16
N PHE A 269 4.26 -1.21 3.39
CA PHE A 269 3.41 -0.05 3.65
C PHE A 269 3.93 1.22 2.95
N ILE A 270 5.23 1.49 2.97
CA ILE A 270 5.80 2.62 2.20
C ILE A 270 5.57 2.46 0.70
N ALA A 271 5.72 1.23 0.17
CA ALA A 271 5.40 0.96 -1.22
C ALA A 271 3.91 1.20 -1.55
N ALA A 272 2.99 0.90 -0.62
CA ALA A 272 1.57 1.24 -0.76
C ALA A 272 1.38 2.76 -0.81
N ILE A 273 1.97 3.52 0.11
CA ILE A 273 1.88 4.99 0.13
C ILE A 273 2.38 5.59 -1.19
N LEU A 274 3.55 5.17 -1.69
CA LEU A 274 4.05 5.66 -2.98
C LEU A 274 3.15 5.26 -4.17
N THR A 275 2.51 4.10 -4.09
CA THR A 275 1.51 3.67 -5.09
C THR A 275 0.27 4.56 -5.05
N VAL A 276 -0.23 4.88 -3.84
CA VAL A 276 -1.39 5.75 -3.62
C VAL A 276 -1.12 7.16 -4.14
N ILE A 277 0.09 7.72 -3.89
CA ILE A 277 0.50 9.00 -4.45
C ILE A 277 0.40 9.00 -5.99
N GLY A 278 0.92 7.95 -6.64
CA GLY A 278 0.86 7.83 -8.10
C GLY A 278 -0.57 7.66 -8.62
N TYR A 279 -1.40 6.91 -7.90
CA TYR A 279 -2.80 6.69 -8.23
C TYR A 279 -3.64 7.97 -8.11
N SER A 280 -3.59 8.64 -6.95
CA SER A 280 -4.32 9.89 -6.68
C SER A 280 -3.95 11.00 -7.69
N MET A 281 -2.67 11.05 -8.09
CA MET A 281 -2.22 11.95 -9.16
C MET A 281 -2.90 11.66 -10.51
N ASN A 282 -3.14 10.40 -10.87
CA ASN A 282 -3.72 10.04 -12.17
C ASN A 282 -5.11 10.65 -12.36
N ASP A 283 -5.99 10.54 -11.36
CA ASP A 283 -7.33 11.13 -11.41
C ASP A 283 -7.28 12.65 -11.41
N THR A 284 -6.42 13.25 -10.58
CA THR A 284 -6.21 14.70 -10.53
C THR A 284 -5.77 15.27 -11.89
N VAL A 285 -4.83 14.60 -12.56
CA VAL A 285 -4.34 15.00 -13.89
C VAL A 285 -5.44 14.93 -14.94
N ILE A 286 -6.27 13.89 -14.93
CA ILE A 286 -7.39 13.73 -15.88
C ILE A 286 -8.40 14.87 -15.72
N VAL A 287 -8.76 15.22 -14.48
CA VAL A 287 -9.68 16.33 -14.20
C VAL A 287 -9.07 17.66 -14.63
N PHE A 288 -7.79 17.91 -14.30
CA PHE A 288 -7.11 19.15 -14.67
C PHE A 288 -6.96 19.32 -16.18
N ASP A 289 -6.67 18.24 -16.90
CA ASP A 289 -6.59 18.26 -18.36
C ASP A 289 -7.95 18.62 -18.97
N ARG A 290 -9.04 18.03 -18.47
CA ARG A 290 -10.41 18.37 -18.91
C ARG A 290 -10.77 19.84 -18.64
N VAL A 291 -10.41 20.36 -17.46
CA VAL A 291 -10.61 21.78 -17.12
C VAL A 291 -9.86 22.67 -18.13
N ARG A 292 -8.62 22.34 -18.46
CA ARG A 292 -7.83 23.08 -19.44
C ARG A 292 -8.41 22.99 -20.84
N GLU A 293 -8.83 21.81 -21.27
CA GLU A 293 -9.48 21.59 -22.56
C GLU A 293 -10.71 22.49 -22.70
N TYR A 294 -11.58 22.53 -21.69
CA TYR A 294 -12.79 23.36 -21.74
C TYR A 294 -12.52 24.86 -21.72
N LEU A 295 -11.50 25.30 -20.97
CA LEU A 295 -11.04 26.69 -20.98
C LEU A 295 -10.43 27.08 -22.34
N ALA A 296 -9.61 26.20 -22.94
CA ALA A 296 -9.00 26.44 -24.25
C ALA A 296 -10.03 26.42 -25.38
N GLY A 297 -11.01 25.52 -25.31
CA GLY A 297 -12.13 25.40 -26.24
C GLY A 297 -13.19 26.51 -26.11
N LYS A 298 -12.98 27.50 -25.24
CA LYS A 298 -13.92 28.62 -24.98
C LYS A 298 -15.35 28.15 -24.65
N THR A 299 -15.45 27.07 -23.88
CA THR A 299 -16.73 26.55 -23.41
C THR A 299 -17.46 27.66 -22.65
N LYS A 300 -18.73 27.91 -22.99
CA LYS A 300 -19.54 28.93 -22.31
C LYS A 300 -19.76 28.55 -20.85
N GLY A 301 -19.63 29.54 -19.96
CA GLY A 301 -19.88 29.43 -18.53
C GLY A 301 -18.85 30.19 -17.72
N ASN A 302 -19.11 30.39 -16.43
CA ASN A 302 -18.10 30.90 -15.50
C ASN A 302 -17.09 29.78 -15.14
N PHE A 303 -15.99 30.13 -14.48
CA PHE A 303 -14.96 29.15 -14.09
C PHE A 303 -15.53 28.00 -13.24
N HIS A 304 -16.49 28.30 -12.35
CA HIS A 304 -17.12 27.31 -11.49
C HIS A 304 -17.90 26.26 -12.29
N GLU A 305 -18.72 26.71 -13.25
CA GLU A 305 -19.48 25.84 -14.15
C GLU A 305 -18.56 25.00 -15.04
N ILE A 306 -17.46 25.58 -15.52
CA ILE A 306 -16.47 24.87 -16.33
C ILE A 306 -15.82 23.76 -15.53
N VAL A 307 -15.37 24.03 -14.31
CA VAL A 307 -14.78 22.99 -13.44
C VAL A 307 -15.81 21.92 -13.10
N ASN A 308 -17.03 22.32 -12.72
CA ASN A 308 -18.08 21.37 -12.37
C ASN A 308 -18.43 20.45 -13.56
N ARG A 309 -18.54 21.01 -14.77
CA ARG A 309 -18.76 20.22 -15.99
C ARG A 309 -17.59 19.29 -16.28
N SER A 310 -16.36 19.76 -16.08
CA SER A 310 -15.16 18.96 -16.30
C SER A 310 -15.19 17.69 -15.43
N ILE A 311 -15.45 17.84 -14.12
CA ILE A 311 -15.55 16.71 -13.18
C ILE A 311 -16.64 15.72 -13.62
N ASN A 312 -17.84 16.21 -13.96
CA ASN A 312 -18.94 15.34 -14.41
C ASN A 312 -18.57 14.52 -15.66
N THR A 313 -17.86 15.11 -16.63
CA THR A 313 -17.46 14.42 -17.86
C THR A 313 -16.33 13.41 -17.67
N THR A 314 -15.49 13.58 -16.66
CA THR A 314 -14.42 12.61 -16.33
C THR A 314 -14.87 11.54 -15.35
N MET A 315 -15.99 11.75 -14.65
CA MET A 315 -16.48 10.88 -13.58
C MET A 315 -16.62 9.41 -13.99
N SER A 316 -17.17 9.14 -15.18
CA SER A 316 -17.35 7.76 -15.69
C SER A 316 -16.01 7.01 -15.77
N ARG A 317 -14.96 7.69 -16.26
CA ARG A 317 -13.61 7.11 -16.35
C ARG A 317 -13.03 6.88 -14.96
N THR A 318 -13.07 7.89 -14.10
CA THR A 318 -12.56 7.83 -12.72
C THR A 318 -13.21 6.70 -11.92
N ILE A 319 -14.54 6.58 -11.95
CA ILE A 319 -15.27 5.51 -11.26
C ILE A 319 -14.87 4.14 -11.81
N ASN A 320 -14.85 3.97 -13.15
CA ASN A 320 -14.53 2.68 -13.75
C ASN A 320 -13.09 2.22 -13.42
N THR A 321 -12.11 3.12 -13.50
CA THR A 321 -10.72 2.81 -13.13
C THR A 321 -10.61 2.47 -11.65
N SER A 322 -11.26 3.24 -10.78
CA SER A 322 -11.25 3.01 -9.33
C SER A 322 -11.90 1.70 -8.94
N LEU A 323 -13.10 1.41 -9.45
CA LEU A 323 -13.83 0.19 -9.14
C LEU A 323 -13.09 -1.06 -9.62
N THR A 324 -12.46 -1.00 -10.79
CA THR A 324 -11.68 -2.14 -11.30
C THR A 324 -10.49 -2.44 -10.39
N MET A 325 -9.78 -1.40 -9.94
CA MET A 325 -8.66 -1.55 -9.00
C MET A 325 -9.14 -2.04 -7.63
N ILE A 326 -10.19 -1.43 -7.08
CA ILE A 326 -10.79 -1.84 -5.81
C ILE A 326 -11.24 -3.30 -5.87
N LEU A 327 -11.85 -3.76 -6.95
CA LEU A 327 -12.28 -5.15 -7.11
C LEU A 327 -11.09 -6.12 -7.02
N VAL A 328 -10.01 -5.86 -7.75
CA VAL A 328 -8.80 -6.69 -7.71
C VAL A 328 -8.19 -6.69 -6.30
N LEU A 329 -8.08 -5.52 -5.68
CA LEU A 329 -7.55 -5.40 -4.33
C LEU A 329 -8.43 -6.07 -3.28
N LEU A 330 -9.76 -6.03 -3.42
CA LEU A 330 -10.69 -6.74 -2.53
C LEU A 330 -10.54 -8.25 -2.64
N ILE A 331 -10.40 -8.78 -3.86
CA ILE A 331 -10.11 -10.21 -4.08
C ILE A 331 -8.78 -10.55 -3.39
N MET A 332 -7.73 -9.76 -3.61
CA MET A 332 -6.45 -9.97 -2.94
C MET A 332 -6.54 -9.81 -1.41
N PHE A 333 -7.42 -8.95 -0.91
CA PHE A 333 -7.60 -8.73 0.53
C PHE A 333 -8.26 -9.93 1.22
N VAL A 334 -9.28 -10.51 0.57
CA VAL A 334 -10.03 -11.67 1.06
C VAL A 334 -9.23 -12.96 0.91
N PHE A 335 -8.61 -13.18 -0.26
CA PHE A 335 -7.93 -14.43 -0.60
C PHE A 335 -6.41 -14.38 -0.40
N GLY A 336 -5.83 -13.20 -0.19
CA GLY A 336 -4.40 -13.05 0.05
C GLY A 336 -3.97 -13.45 1.47
N GLY A 337 -2.67 -13.67 1.64
CA GLY A 337 -2.08 -14.04 2.92
C GLY A 337 -2.10 -12.88 3.94
N GLU A 338 -2.10 -13.23 5.22
CA GLU A 338 -2.09 -12.25 6.33
C GLU A 338 -0.89 -11.29 6.27
N SER A 339 0.23 -11.77 5.75
CA SER A 339 1.47 -11.01 5.61
C SER A 339 1.37 -9.79 4.70
N ILE A 340 0.42 -9.78 3.74
CA ILE A 340 0.22 -8.68 2.78
C ILE A 340 -1.12 -7.96 2.96
N ARG A 341 -1.98 -8.43 3.89
CA ARG A 341 -3.32 -7.88 4.09
C ARG A 341 -3.29 -6.42 4.53
N GLY A 342 -2.36 -6.07 5.43
CA GLY A 342 -2.11 -4.68 5.81
C GLY A 342 -1.75 -3.84 4.58
N PHE A 343 -0.73 -4.22 3.82
CA PHE A 343 -0.34 -3.55 2.57
C PHE A 343 -1.52 -3.30 1.60
N ILE A 344 -2.36 -4.32 1.37
CA ILE A 344 -3.53 -4.20 0.49
C ILE A 344 -4.58 -3.23 1.08
N PHE A 345 -4.77 -3.26 2.39
CA PHE A 345 -5.68 -2.34 3.09
C PHE A 345 -5.26 -0.88 2.90
N ALA A 346 -3.97 -0.55 3.05
CA ALA A 346 -3.46 0.80 2.77
C ALA A 346 -3.77 1.26 1.34
N MET A 347 -3.58 0.38 0.35
CA MET A 347 -3.91 0.70 -1.05
C MET A 347 -5.41 0.87 -1.27
N LEU A 348 -6.25 0.03 -0.68
CA LEU A 348 -7.71 0.14 -0.77
C LEU A 348 -8.19 1.48 -0.21
N VAL A 349 -7.76 1.81 1.01
CA VAL A 349 -8.09 3.09 1.64
C VAL A 349 -7.57 4.25 0.79
N GLY A 350 -6.32 4.19 0.34
CA GLY A 350 -5.72 5.27 -0.44
C GLY A 350 -6.39 5.50 -1.80
N ILE A 351 -6.85 4.45 -2.48
CA ILE A 351 -7.62 4.58 -3.72
C ILE A 351 -8.98 5.22 -3.45
N VAL A 352 -9.69 4.75 -2.41
CA VAL A 352 -11.01 5.33 -2.04
C VAL A 352 -10.86 6.80 -1.66
N VAL A 353 -9.82 7.13 -0.90
CA VAL A 353 -9.53 8.50 -0.45
C VAL A 353 -9.13 9.39 -1.62
N GLY A 354 -8.21 8.94 -2.47
CA GLY A 354 -7.73 9.75 -3.60
C GLY A 354 -8.75 9.96 -4.72
N THR A 355 -9.83 9.18 -4.74
CA THR A 355 -10.91 9.31 -5.74
C THR A 355 -12.03 10.27 -5.30
N TYR A 356 -12.24 10.51 -4.00
CA TYR A 356 -13.32 11.42 -3.54
C TYR A 356 -12.89 12.88 -3.60
#